data_AF-B4KQH2-F1
#
_entry.id   AF-B4KQH2-F1
#
_cell.length_a   1.000
_cell.length_b   1.000
_cell.length_c   1.000
_cell.angle_alpha   90.00
_cell.angle_beta   90.00
_cell.angle_gamma   90.00
#
_symmetry.space_group_name_H-M   'P 1'
#
loop_
_entity.id
_entity.type
_entity.pdbx_description
1 polymer ?
#
loop_
_entity_poly.entity_id
_entity_poly.type
_entity_poly.pdbx_seq_one_letter_code
_entity_poly.pdbx_strand_id
1 'polypeptide(L)'
;MKRIHIDTAVPNYPSGKWTWDEAGDCLKFVSHSELGDAGERYIDTNGYKFLRTIDQHEETVFRQVYVRPGARYDLETIGLDDVRDLVLFMMPKEFLTLKFVTFIHQPDVHRLLHSLILYFNYFLQLVEFILIRRDELSGDKAQVQSEQTNEVKRIWSTYLSQYRLLVARNYSVILKSEGDLKKYYHTKEIVHISSKIKDRAFHSQFLAYATQVVWITLHRRAYFIIEMEMNRLFRSEYFLMNRKEYLEFTPVERSLLYGRNCKIVNYREQRSPLIQELLHVADEDMPILWIGERMYRGSDHRIAELELEYMVPDMQLYMVDISHGILGHPKTLYNTILALDWPSVRYSNFSLNYDPYYMIRQPELHIPNINDMALRRMSKNLEQFYKIFRIYEQASKAVLMNWVNRVKVLEYYQTGGALNTLENNCELQLKSDTRQVHEIVEQFKDTMGRLRKKKAKVMDDVGHTNAAPEEKPDYVLKGDDVYFAE
;
A
#
# COMPACT_ATOMS: atom_id res chain seq x y z
N MET A 1 7.85 -8.64 13.71
CA MET A 1 8.89 -8.14 12.78
C MET A 1 10.29 -8.35 13.35
N LYS A 2 11.16 -8.96 12.56
CA LYS A 2 12.57 -9.19 12.90
C LYS A 2 13.40 -7.92 12.85
N ARG A 3 14.46 -7.83 13.67
CA ARG A 3 15.39 -6.69 13.65
C ARG A 3 16.23 -6.70 12.38
N ILE A 4 16.43 -5.53 11.79
CA ILE A 4 17.37 -5.37 10.68
C ILE A 4 18.79 -5.55 11.20
N HIS A 5 19.06 -4.96 12.37
CA HIS A 5 20.36 -4.98 13.00
C HIS A 5 20.40 -6.03 14.13
N ILE A 6 21.04 -7.17 13.87
CA ILE A 6 21.39 -8.21 14.85
C ILE A 6 22.88 -8.49 14.62
N ASP A 7 23.75 -7.84 15.41
CA ASP A 7 25.22 -7.96 15.40
C ASP A 7 25.91 -8.07 14.02
N THR A 8 26.55 -6.99 13.58
CA THR A 8 27.44 -6.94 12.40
C THR A 8 28.77 -7.71 12.59
N ALA A 9 28.84 -8.66 13.52
CA ALA A 9 30.04 -9.43 13.82
C ALA A 9 30.20 -10.70 12.96
N VAL A 10 29.30 -10.96 12.01
CA VAL A 10 29.38 -12.11 11.11
C VAL A 10 29.61 -11.61 9.68
N PRO A 11 30.63 -12.12 8.95
CA PRO A 11 30.84 -11.76 7.56
C PRO A 11 29.64 -12.23 6.71
N ASN A 12 29.01 -11.28 6.01
CA ASN A 12 27.97 -11.57 5.01
C ASN A 12 28.62 -12.32 3.84
N TYR A 13 28.20 -13.56 3.59
CA TYR A 13 28.57 -14.29 2.37
C TYR A 13 27.73 -13.75 1.19
N PRO A 14 28.35 -13.12 0.18
CA PRO A 14 27.61 -12.65 -0.99
C PRO A 14 27.13 -13.84 -1.82
N SER A 15 25.84 -13.86 -2.20
CA SER A 15 25.31 -14.81 -3.18
C SER A 15 25.68 -14.36 -4.59
N GLY A 16 26.10 -15.28 -5.47
CA GLY A 16 26.55 -14.94 -6.82
C GLY A 16 26.87 -16.15 -7.69
N LYS A 17 27.24 -15.89 -8.95
CA LYS A 17 27.70 -16.90 -9.91
C LYS A 17 29.15 -16.62 -10.25
N TRP A 18 29.96 -17.67 -10.33
CA TRP A 18 31.31 -17.57 -10.88
C TRP A 18 31.24 -17.59 -12.41
N THR A 19 31.84 -16.59 -13.04
CA THR A 19 32.02 -16.53 -14.49
C THR A 19 33.51 -16.55 -14.80
N TRP A 20 33.90 -17.28 -15.83
CA TRP A 20 35.28 -17.28 -16.33
C TRP A 20 35.55 -15.97 -17.08
N ASP A 21 36.59 -15.24 -16.71
CA ASP A 21 37.04 -14.03 -17.41
C ASP A 21 38.25 -14.38 -18.29
N GLU A 22 38.03 -14.48 -19.61
CA GLU A 22 39.06 -14.88 -20.58
C GLU A 22 40.23 -13.90 -20.64
N ALA A 23 40.00 -12.62 -20.38
CA ALA A 23 41.05 -11.60 -20.44
C ALA A 23 41.99 -11.66 -19.23
N GLY A 24 41.48 -12.11 -18.08
CA GLY A 24 42.22 -12.20 -16.83
C GLY A 24 42.68 -13.61 -16.46
N ASP A 25 42.35 -14.61 -17.29
CA ASP A 25 42.58 -16.04 -17.04
C ASP A 25 42.20 -16.47 -15.60
N CYS A 26 41.08 -15.94 -15.10
CA CYS A 26 40.66 -16.18 -13.73
C CYS A 26 39.14 -16.30 -13.58
N LEU A 27 38.74 -17.00 -12.52
CA LEU A 27 37.36 -17.08 -12.08
C LEU A 27 36.97 -15.76 -11.41
N LYS A 28 36.03 -15.04 -12.01
CA LYS A 28 35.47 -13.81 -11.46
C LYS A 28 34.13 -14.13 -10.79
N PHE A 29 34.02 -13.82 -9.51
CA PHE A 29 32.74 -13.92 -8.80
C PHE A 29 31.86 -12.74 -9.17
N VAL A 30 30.75 -13.01 -9.83
CA VAL A 30 29.68 -12.03 -10.11
C VAL A 30 28.63 -12.21 -9.03
N SER A 31 28.61 -11.30 -8.05
CA SER A 31 27.52 -11.28 -7.07
C SER A 31 26.18 -11.13 -7.79
N HIS A 32 25.16 -11.89 -7.38
CA HIS A 32 23.77 -11.57 -7.67
C HIS A 32 23.42 -10.35 -6.82
N SER A 33 23.89 -9.19 -7.23
CA SER A 33 23.38 -7.92 -6.76
C SER A 33 22.09 -7.66 -7.54
N GLU A 34 20.98 -8.27 -7.12
CA GLU A 34 19.65 -7.73 -7.49
C GLU A 34 19.43 -6.32 -6.87
N LEU A 35 20.35 -5.89 -6.00
CA LEU A 35 20.40 -4.57 -5.39
C LEU A 35 21.84 -4.02 -5.51
N GLY A 36 22.17 -3.44 -6.68
CA GLY A 36 23.40 -2.65 -6.86
C GLY A 36 23.51 -1.44 -5.91
N ASP A 37 22.41 -1.07 -5.25
CA ASP A 37 22.28 0.14 -4.43
C ASP A 37 22.12 -0.15 -2.92
N ALA A 38 22.48 -1.33 -2.43
CA ALA A 38 22.27 -1.68 -1.01
C ALA A 38 22.97 -0.72 -0.01
N GLY A 39 23.87 0.16 -0.49
CA GLY A 39 24.52 1.21 0.29
C GLY A 39 23.89 2.62 0.16
N GLU A 40 22.91 2.83 -0.73
CA GLU A 40 22.29 4.15 -0.88
C GLU A 40 21.24 4.37 0.21
N ARG A 41 21.49 5.34 1.11
CA ARG A 41 20.56 5.72 2.19
C ARG A 41 19.22 6.21 1.66
N TYR A 42 19.19 6.71 0.43
CA TYR A 42 18.02 7.33 -0.17
C TYR A 42 17.67 6.71 -1.53
N ILE A 43 16.39 6.76 -1.88
CA ILE A 43 15.87 6.47 -3.22
C ILE A 43 15.14 7.72 -3.75
N ASP A 44 15.43 8.08 -4.99
CA ASP A 44 14.81 9.23 -5.64
C ASP A 44 13.47 8.82 -6.30
N THR A 45 12.37 9.28 -5.72
CA THR A 45 11.00 9.06 -6.21
C THR A 45 10.37 10.35 -6.66
N ASN A 46 10.09 10.48 -7.97
CA ASN A 46 9.51 11.68 -8.57
C ASN A 46 10.25 12.98 -8.22
N GLY A 47 11.57 12.90 -7.98
CA GLY A 47 12.42 14.02 -7.58
C GLY A 47 12.54 14.27 -6.08
N TYR A 48 12.01 13.37 -5.23
CA TYR A 48 12.08 13.44 -3.78
C TYR A 48 12.91 12.30 -3.19
N LYS A 49 13.71 12.60 -2.16
CA LYS A 49 14.61 11.65 -1.49
C LYS A 49 13.90 10.92 -0.36
N PHE A 50 13.43 9.71 -0.62
CA PHE A 50 12.90 8.83 0.42
C PHE A 50 14.05 8.06 1.07
N LEU A 51 13.98 7.82 2.38
CA LEU A 51 14.89 6.88 3.03
C LEU A 51 14.68 5.49 2.42
N ARG A 52 15.75 4.74 2.22
CA ARG A 52 15.73 3.35 1.75
C ARG A 52 16.10 2.38 2.87
N THR A 53 17.04 2.78 3.72
CA THR A 53 17.52 2.04 4.89
C THR A 53 17.24 2.83 6.17
N ILE A 54 17.23 2.13 7.31
CA ILE A 54 16.94 2.69 8.64
C ILE A 54 18.08 2.33 9.59
N ASP A 55 18.54 3.31 10.38
CA ASP A 55 19.58 3.12 11.40
C ASP A 55 19.02 2.36 12.62
N GLN A 56 19.87 1.71 13.43
CA GLN A 56 19.41 0.94 14.60
C GLN A 56 18.58 1.77 15.60
N HIS A 57 18.96 3.04 15.79
CA HIS A 57 18.22 3.96 16.66
C HIS A 57 16.85 4.30 16.07
N GLU A 58 16.81 4.66 14.79
CA GLU A 58 15.58 4.95 14.05
C GLU A 58 14.63 3.73 14.04
N GLU A 59 15.17 2.52 13.89
CA GLU A 59 14.42 1.27 13.95
C GLU A 59 13.75 1.08 15.33
N THR A 60 14.47 1.42 16.40
CA THR A 60 13.95 1.27 17.77
C THR A 60 12.81 2.27 18.03
N VAL A 61 13.00 3.53 17.61
CA VAL A 61 11.94 4.55 17.70
C VAL A 61 10.72 4.15 16.86
N PHE A 62 10.93 3.65 15.64
CA PHE A 62 9.85 3.18 14.77
C PHE A 62 9.00 2.10 15.46
N ARG A 63 9.64 1.07 16.01
CA ARG A 63 8.95 -0.03 16.71
C ARG A 63 8.15 0.40 17.93
N GLN A 64 8.66 1.37 18.70
CA GLN A 64 8.03 1.77 19.95
C GLN A 64 6.90 2.78 19.75
N VAL A 65 7.08 3.74 18.83
CA VAL A 65 6.19 4.89 18.71
C VAL A 65 5.21 4.77 17.54
N TYR A 66 5.64 4.16 16.43
CA TYR A 66 4.94 4.25 15.16
C TYR A 66 4.33 2.93 14.67
N VAL A 67 4.80 1.78 15.16
CA VAL A 67 4.17 0.49 14.86
C VAL A 67 2.79 0.41 15.52
N ARG A 68 1.84 -0.19 14.80
CA ARG A 68 0.45 -0.35 15.24
C ARG A 68 0.35 -0.95 16.65
N PRO A 69 -0.51 -0.41 17.53
CA PRO A 69 -0.62 -0.85 18.92
C PRO A 69 -1.13 -2.31 19.03
N GLY A 70 -0.58 -3.05 20.00
CA GLY A 70 -0.71 -4.51 20.13
C GLY A 70 -2.08 -5.08 20.54
N ALA A 71 -3.15 -4.29 20.56
CA ALA A 71 -4.46 -4.73 21.05
C ALA A 71 -5.43 -5.21 19.94
N ARG A 72 -4.98 -5.27 18.68
CA ARG A 72 -5.84 -5.62 17.54
C ARG A 72 -5.69 -7.09 17.12
N TYR A 73 -6.76 -7.66 16.56
CA TYR A 73 -6.84 -9.07 16.16
C TYR A 73 -5.93 -9.42 14.97
N ASP A 74 -5.49 -8.42 14.21
CA ASP A 74 -4.71 -8.49 12.98
C ASP A 74 -3.22 -8.17 13.19
N LEU A 75 -2.78 -8.12 14.45
CA LEU A 75 -1.43 -7.67 14.81
C LEU A 75 -0.33 -8.45 14.11
N GLU A 76 -0.52 -9.76 13.93
CA GLU A 76 0.47 -10.69 13.38
C GLU A 76 0.55 -10.68 11.84
N THR A 77 -0.40 -10.05 11.16
CA THR A 77 -0.47 -9.98 9.69
C THR A 77 -0.13 -8.58 9.18
N ILE A 78 0.58 -8.52 8.04
CA ILE A 78 0.88 -7.25 7.38
C ILE A 78 -0.39 -6.72 6.70
N GLY A 79 -0.80 -5.52 7.08
CA GLY A 79 -1.89 -4.80 6.42
C GLY A 79 -1.39 -3.53 5.72
N LEU A 80 -2.24 -2.91 4.90
CA LEU A 80 -1.92 -1.66 4.22
C LEU A 80 -1.56 -0.52 5.20
N ASP A 81 -2.11 -0.56 6.42
CA ASP A 81 -1.74 0.38 7.48
C ASP A 81 -0.26 0.26 7.88
N ASP A 82 0.30 -0.96 7.98
CA ASP A 82 1.73 -1.12 8.30
C ASP A 82 2.63 -0.53 7.21
N VAL A 83 2.24 -0.71 5.95
CA VAL A 83 2.97 -0.16 4.80
C VAL A 83 2.88 1.37 4.80
N ARG A 84 1.69 1.93 5.05
CA ARG A 84 1.49 3.38 5.20
C ARG A 84 2.40 3.94 6.29
N ASP A 85 2.39 3.33 7.47
CA ASP A 85 3.16 3.80 8.63
C ASP A 85 4.66 3.75 8.33
N LEU A 86 5.13 2.70 7.65
CA LEU A 86 6.52 2.62 7.19
C LEU A 86 6.86 3.72 6.17
N VAL A 87 6.02 3.96 5.16
CA VAL A 87 6.24 5.02 4.16
C VAL A 87 6.22 6.40 4.82
N LEU A 88 5.32 6.61 5.80
CA LEU A 88 5.27 7.81 6.64
C LEU A 88 6.57 8.06 7.39
N PHE A 89 7.21 6.99 7.86
CA PHE A 89 8.49 7.07 8.50
C PHE A 89 9.63 7.38 7.50
N MET A 90 9.62 6.75 6.32
CA MET A 90 10.68 6.86 5.32
C MET A 90 10.60 8.13 4.46
N MET A 91 9.48 8.85 4.45
CA MET A 91 9.30 10.01 3.58
C MET A 91 10.09 11.27 4.00
N PRO A 92 10.34 12.22 3.09
CA PRO A 92 10.98 13.49 3.41
C PRO A 92 10.19 14.29 4.47
N LYS A 93 10.89 15.06 5.31
CA LYS A 93 10.26 15.86 6.38
C LYS A 93 9.31 16.93 5.84
N GLU A 94 9.54 17.40 4.62
CA GLU A 94 8.75 18.43 3.95
C GLU A 94 7.31 17.98 3.65
N PHE A 95 7.06 16.67 3.67
CA PHE A 95 5.74 16.09 3.39
C PHE A 95 4.89 15.98 4.66
N LEU A 96 5.52 15.96 5.84
CA LEU A 96 4.87 15.73 7.14
C LEU A 96 4.09 16.94 7.66
N THR A 97 3.33 17.58 6.79
CA THR A 97 2.37 18.61 7.17
C THR A 97 1.10 17.96 7.71
N LEU A 98 0.44 18.59 8.68
CA LEU A 98 -0.84 18.10 9.22
C LEU A 98 -1.87 17.87 8.11
N LYS A 99 -1.88 18.75 7.10
CA LYS A 99 -2.76 18.64 5.93
C LYS A 99 -2.52 17.31 5.19
N PHE A 100 -1.27 17.01 4.83
CA PHE A 100 -0.92 15.79 4.08
C PHE A 100 -1.12 14.53 4.93
N VAL A 101 -0.68 14.52 6.19
CA VAL A 101 -0.86 13.37 7.10
C VAL A 101 -2.36 13.09 7.32
N THR A 102 -3.19 14.11 7.51
CA THR A 102 -4.64 13.91 7.66
C THR A 102 -5.29 13.43 6.35
N PHE A 103 -4.77 13.83 5.19
CA PHE A 103 -5.26 13.42 3.88
C PHE A 103 -5.01 11.93 3.61
N ILE A 104 -3.80 11.44 3.83
CA ILE A 104 -3.46 10.02 3.59
C ILE A 104 -4.18 9.04 4.53
N HIS A 105 -4.67 9.52 5.68
CA HIS A 105 -5.50 8.74 6.60
C HIS A 105 -6.99 8.78 6.26
N GLN A 106 -7.41 9.44 5.18
CA GLN A 106 -8.80 9.43 4.75
C GLN A 106 -9.19 8.09 4.11
N PRO A 107 -10.42 7.59 4.35
CA PRO A 107 -10.90 6.34 3.76
C PRO A 107 -10.80 6.30 2.23
N ASP A 108 -11.11 7.40 1.55
CA ASP A 108 -11.06 7.45 0.08
C ASP A 108 -9.64 7.35 -0.47
N VAL A 109 -8.65 7.89 0.25
CA VAL A 109 -7.24 7.73 -0.12
C VAL A 109 -6.80 6.28 0.10
N HIS A 110 -7.22 5.65 1.20
CA HIS A 110 -6.98 4.22 1.42
C HIS A 110 -7.60 3.37 0.30
N ARG A 111 -8.84 3.66 -0.13
CA ARG A 111 -9.49 2.97 -1.26
C ARG A 111 -8.71 3.10 -2.56
N LEU A 112 -8.19 4.31 -2.84
CA LEU A 112 -7.36 4.53 -4.01
C LEU A 112 -6.07 3.70 -3.93
N LEU A 113 -5.35 3.74 -2.80
CA LEU A 113 -4.12 2.96 -2.58
C LEU A 113 -4.37 1.47 -2.74
N HIS A 114 -5.45 0.94 -2.15
CA HIS A 114 -5.83 -0.45 -2.31
C HIS A 114 -6.09 -0.80 -3.78
N SER A 115 -6.91 -0.02 -4.50
CA SER A 115 -7.15 -0.26 -5.93
C SER A 115 -5.87 -0.15 -6.79
N LEU A 116 -4.93 0.72 -6.41
CA LEU A 116 -3.63 0.82 -7.07
C LEU A 116 -2.82 -0.45 -6.87
N ILE A 117 -2.80 -1.02 -5.66
CA ILE A 117 -2.09 -2.27 -5.38
C ILE A 117 -2.64 -3.40 -6.24
N LEU A 118 -3.98 -3.55 -6.34
CA LEU A 118 -4.61 -4.54 -7.21
C LEU A 118 -4.21 -4.34 -8.68
N TYR A 119 -4.31 -3.09 -9.17
CA TYR A 119 -3.92 -2.75 -10.54
C TYR A 119 -2.46 -3.09 -10.82
N PHE A 120 -1.54 -2.69 -9.94
CA PHE A 120 -0.12 -2.89 -10.15
C PHE A 120 0.29 -4.36 -10.00
N ASN A 121 -0.39 -5.14 -9.16
CA ASN A 121 -0.20 -6.58 -9.07
C ASN A 121 -0.45 -7.24 -10.44
N TYR A 122 -1.61 -6.96 -11.04
CA TYR A 122 -1.97 -7.50 -12.37
C TYR A 122 -1.10 -6.91 -13.49
N PHE A 123 -0.81 -5.61 -13.45
CA PHE A 123 0.02 -4.94 -14.44
C PHE A 123 1.44 -5.50 -14.49
N LEU A 124 2.09 -5.72 -13.34
CA LEU A 124 3.45 -6.25 -13.30
C LEU A 124 3.52 -7.68 -13.82
N GLN A 125 2.54 -8.52 -13.50
CA GLN A 125 2.43 -9.88 -14.06
C GLN A 125 2.31 -9.83 -15.60
N LEU A 126 1.50 -8.92 -16.13
CA LEU A 126 1.36 -8.77 -17.58
C LEU A 126 2.64 -8.23 -18.23
N VAL A 127 3.35 -7.31 -17.58
CA VAL A 127 4.64 -6.81 -18.06
C VAL A 127 5.70 -7.90 -18.05
N GLU A 128 5.77 -8.70 -16.99
CA GLU A 128 6.68 -9.85 -16.90
C GLU A 128 6.42 -10.84 -18.04
N PHE A 129 5.15 -11.18 -18.29
CA PHE A 129 4.76 -12.00 -19.43
C PHE A 129 5.23 -11.40 -20.77
N ILE A 130 5.02 -10.10 -20.99
CA ILE A 130 5.46 -9.41 -22.22
C ILE A 130 6.99 -9.48 -22.38
N LEU A 131 7.74 -9.27 -21.30
CA LEU A 131 9.20 -9.31 -21.32
C LEU A 131 9.73 -10.72 -21.64
N ILE A 132 9.18 -11.74 -20.99
CA ILE A 132 9.51 -13.14 -21.29
C ILE A 132 9.24 -13.43 -22.77
N ARG A 133 8.09 -12.99 -23.30
CA ARG A 133 7.76 -13.17 -24.73
C ARG A 133 8.67 -12.39 -25.67
N ARG A 134 9.10 -11.19 -25.29
CA ARG A 134 10.06 -10.40 -26.06
C ARG A 134 11.39 -11.13 -26.20
N ASP A 135 11.85 -11.76 -25.13
CA ASP A 135 13.10 -12.53 -25.12
C ASP A 135 12.96 -13.83 -25.94
N GLU A 136 11.81 -14.52 -25.86
CA GLU A 136 11.52 -15.71 -26.69
C GLU A 136 11.51 -15.40 -28.20
N LEU A 137 10.97 -14.24 -28.59
CA LEU A 137 10.87 -13.82 -29.99
C LEU A 137 12.21 -13.30 -30.55
N SER A 138 13.05 -12.72 -29.70
CA SER A 138 14.36 -12.20 -30.09
C SER A 138 15.46 -13.28 -30.12
N GLY A 139 15.22 -14.43 -29.51
CA GLY A 139 16.19 -15.54 -29.43
C GLY A 139 16.10 -16.54 -30.59
N ASP A 140 17.05 -17.50 -30.62
CA ASP A 140 17.13 -18.59 -31.61
C ASP A 140 15.90 -19.53 -31.65
N LYS A 141 14.96 -19.37 -30.71
CA LYS A 141 13.71 -20.14 -30.59
C LYS A 141 12.48 -19.31 -30.97
N ALA A 142 12.61 -18.34 -31.87
CA ALA A 142 11.50 -17.48 -32.30
C ALA A 142 10.28 -18.31 -32.76
N GLN A 143 9.16 -18.16 -32.05
CA GLN A 143 7.89 -18.83 -32.38
C GLN A 143 6.93 -17.88 -33.10
N VAL A 144 6.27 -18.37 -34.16
CA VAL A 144 5.21 -17.63 -34.86
C VAL A 144 3.95 -17.59 -33.99
N GLN A 145 3.38 -16.39 -33.81
CA GLN A 145 2.18 -16.20 -32.99
C GLN A 145 0.92 -16.69 -33.70
N SER A 146 0.11 -17.49 -33.03
CA SER A 146 -1.20 -17.92 -33.54
C SER A 146 -2.29 -16.87 -33.27
N GLU A 147 -3.39 -16.91 -34.01
CA GLU A 147 -4.54 -16.02 -33.80
C GLU A 147 -5.11 -16.12 -32.38
N GLN A 148 -5.19 -17.34 -31.83
CA GLN A 148 -5.64 -17.59 -30.46
C GLN A 148 -4.77 -16.87 -29.42
N THR A 149 -3.45 -16.79 -29.63
CA THR A 149 -2.57 -16.04 -28.72
C THR A 149 -2.87 -14.54 -28.73
N ASN A 150 -3.30 -14.00 -29.86
CA ASN A 150 -3.71 -12.59 -29.96
C ASN A 150 -5.06 -12.32 -29.30
N GLU A 151 -5.99 -13.27 -29.36
CA GLU A 151 -7.26 -13.18 -28.65
C GLU A 151 -7.07 -13.18 -27.13
N VAL A 152 -6.27 -14.12 -26.60
CA VAL A 152 -5.94 -14.19 -25.17
C VAL A 152 -5.29 -12.88 -24.68
N LYS A 153 -4.35 -12.33 -25.44
CA LYS A 153 -3.74 -11.03 -25.15
C LYS A 153 -4.79 -9.91 -25.04
N ARG A 154 -5.76 -9.87 -25.96
CA ARG A 154 -6.85 -8.88 -25.91
C ARG A 154 -7.71 -9.05 -24.66
N ILE A 155 -7.93 -10.27 -24.19
CA ILE A 155 -8.65 -10.54 -22.96
C ILE A 155 -7.88 -10.00 -21.75
N TRP A 156 -6.59 -10.30 -21.62
CA TRP A 156 -5.76 -9.74 -20.53
C TRP A 156 -5.72 -8.21 -20.52
N SER A 157 -5.59 -7.59 -21.69
CA SER A 157 -5.67 -6.12 -21.83
C SER A 157 -7.03 -5.57 -21.35
N THR A 158 -8.11 -6.31 -21.60
CA THR A 158 -9.45 -5.96 -21.13
C THR A 158 -9.52 -6.05 -19.61
N TYR A 159 -8.95 -7.09 -18.99
CA TYR A 159 -8.94 -7.24 -17.53
C TYR A 159 -8.12 -6.12 -16.89
N LEU A 160 -6.96 -5.78 -17.45
CA LEU A 160 -6.16 -4.64 -16.98
C LEU A 160 -6.95 -3.31 -17.04
N SER A 161 -7.78 -3.11 -18.08
CA SER A 161 -8.65 -1.94 -18.19
C SER A 161 -9.71 -1.89 -17.08
N GLN A 162 -10.22 -3.05 -16.61
CA GLN A 162 -11.17 -3.13 -15.50
C GLN A 162 -10.54 -2.71 -14.17
N TYR A 163 -9.34 -3.20 -13.85
CA TYR A 163 -8.57 -2.71 -12.69
C TYR A 163 -8.29 -1.20 -12.80
N ARG A 164 -7.95 -0.71 -14.00
CA ARG A 164 -7.73 0.72 -14.21
C ARG A 164 -9.00 1.54 -14.00
N LEU A 165 -10.16 1.04 -14.42
CA LEU A 165 -11.45 1.69 -14.23
C LEU A 165 -11.76 1.83 -12.73
N LEU A 166 -11.47 0.81 -11.94
CA LEU A 166 -11.61 0.84 -10.47
C LEU A 166 -10.71 1.91 -9.83
N VAL A 167 -9.44 1.98 -10.25
CA VAL A 167 -8.50 3.04 -9.81
C VAL A 167 -9.01 4.41 -10.21
N ALA A 168 -9.45 4.57 -11.47
CA ALA A 168 -9.93 5.83 -11.99
C ALA A 168 -11.15 6.34 -11.22
N ARG A 169 -12.08 5.44 -10.91
CA ARG A 169 -13.25 5.72 -10.08
C ARG A 169 -12.84 6.24 -8.70
N ASN A 170 -11.97 5.54 -7.98
CA ASN A 170 -11.51 5.97 -6.66
C ASN A 170 -10.73 7.30 -6.71
N TYR A 171 -9.94 7.51 -7.76
CA TYR A 171 -9.22 8.76 -7.96
C TYR A 171 -10.15 9.94 -8.27
N SER A 172 -11.25 9.69 -9.00
CA SER A 172 -12.24 10.73 -9.33
C SER A 172 -12.93 11.30 -8.08
N VAL A 173 -13.18 10.48 -7.05
CA VAL A 173 -13.74 10.91 -5.76
C VAL A 173 -12.79 11.90 -5.08
N ILE A 174 -11.48 11.62 -5.10
CA ILE A 174 -10.45 12.50 -4.55
C ILE A 174 -10.38 13.82 -5.32
N LEU A 175 -10.40 13.76 -6.66
CA LEU A 175 -10.34 14.94 -7.53
C LEU A 175 -11.55 15.86 -7.37
N LYS A 176 -12.75 15.29 -7.26
CA LYS A 176 -13.98 16.05 -6.98
C LYS A 176 -14.01 16.58 -5.53
N SER A 177 -13.20 15.99 -4.65
CA SER A 177 -13.15 16.31 -3.22
C SER A 177 -14.53 16.26 -2.56
N GLU A 178 -15.26 15.18 -2.82
CA GLU A 178 -16.58 14.93 -2.22
C GLU A 178 -16.44 14.59 -0.71
N GLY A 179 -17.49 14.87 0.07
CA GLY A 179 -17.55 14.51 1.50
C GLY A 179 -16.42 15.12 2.36
N ASP A 180 -15.76 14.28 3.14
CA ASP A 180 -14.69 14.66 4.09
C ASP A 180 -13.44 15.24 3.40
N LEU A 181 -13.32 15.05 2.08
CA LEU A 181 -12.23 15.59 1.28
C LEU A 181 -12.45 17.04 0.83
N LYS A 182 -13.63 17.63 1.07
CA LYS A 182 -13.95 19.01 0.64
C LYS A 182 -12.93 20.05 1.12
N LYS A 183 -12.32 19.83 2.29
CA LYS A 183 -11.26 20.69 2.86
C LYS A 183 -9.93 20.67 2.07
N TYR A 184 -9.73 19.65 1.24
CA TYR A 184 -8.57 19.52 0.35
C TYR A 184 -8.84 20.06 -1.05
N TYR A 185 -10.09 20.45 -1.34
CA TYR A 185 -10.50 20.90 -2.66
C TYR A 185 -9.64 22.09 -3.12
N HIS A 186 -9.03 21.91 -4.28
CA HIS A 186 -8.07 22.84 -4.86
C HIS A 186 -8.74 24.00 -5.57
N THR A 187 -10.07 24.10 -5.53
CA THR A 187 -10.81 25.10 -6.28
C THR A 187 -11.84 25.75 -5.38
N LYS A 188 -11.87 27.09 -5.26
CA LYS A 188 -13.04 27.72 -4.64
C LYS A 188 -14.24 27.42 -5.56
N GLU A 189 -15.32 26.82 -5.04
CA GLU A 189 -16.54 26.42 -5.78
C GLU A 189 -17.05 27.54 -6.72
N ILE A 190 -16.78 28.80 -6.38
CA ILE A 190 -17.28 29.99 -7.08
C ILE A 190 -16.36 30.45 -8.22
N VAL A 191 -15.04 30.19 -8.15
CA VAL A 191 -14.07 30.86 -9.04
C VAL A 191 -13.33 29.89 -9.96
N HIS A 192 -13.38 28.59 -9.71
CA HIS A 192 -12.66 27.58 -10.50
C HIS A 192 -11.14 27.83 -10.69
N ILE A 193 -10.49 28.63 -9.82
CA ILE A 193 -9.05 28.94 -9.88
C ILE A 193 -8.30 28.21 -8.75
N SER A 194 -7.39 27.32 -9.14
CA SER A 194 -6.46 26.60 -8.25
C SER A 194 -5.21 27.42 -7.94
N SER A 195 -4.62 27.20 -6.76
CA SER A 195 -3.27 27.66 -6.46
C SER A 195 -2.27 26.76 -7.20
N LYS A 196 -2.04 27.08 -8.48
CA LYS A 196 -1.33 26.22 -9.45
C LYS A 196 -0.03 25.59 -8.92
N ILE A 197 0.71 26.30 -8.06
CA ILE A 197 2.00 25.83 -7.51
C ILE A 197 1.82 24.91 -6.30
N LYS A 198 1.00 25.31 -5.32
CA LYS A 198 0.78 24.52 -4.09
C LYS A 198 0.08 23.20 -4.37
N ASP A 199 -0.90 23.23 -5.27
CA ASP A 199 -1.69 22.05 -5.63
C ASP A 199 -0.86 21.07 -6.46
N ARG A 200 0.00 21.59 -7.36
CA ARG A 200 0.99 20.78 -8.07
C ARG A 200 1.97 20.10 -7.12
N ALA A 201 2.48 20.82 -6.12
CA ALA A 201 3.39 20.26 -5.13
C ALA A 201 2.69 19.15 -4.32
N PHE A 202 1.48 19.41 -3.83
CA PHE A 202 0.68 18.44 -3.07
C PHE A 202 0.40 17.17 -3.88
N HIS A 203 -0.03 17.31 -5.14
CA HIS A 203 -0.24 16.17 -6.03
C HIS A 203 1.07 15.41 -6.31
N SER A 204 2.19 16.12 -6.50
CA SER A 204 3.49 15.48 -6.73
C SER A 204 3.98 14.70 -5.51
N GLN A 205 3.78 15.26 -4.31
CA GLN A 205 4.04 14.58 -3.04
C GLN A 205 3.18 13.33 -2.89
N PHE A 206 1.89 13.44 -3.19
CA PHE A 206 0.96 12.32 -3.14
C PHE A 206 1.36 11.19 -4.09
N LEU A 207 1.71 11.50 -5.34
CA LEU A 207 2.17 10.48 -6.28
C LEU A 207 3.47 9.80 -5.82
N ALA A 208 4.43 10.56 -5.30
CA ALA A 208 5.67 9.97 -4.78
C ALA A 208 5.40 9.02 -3.59
N TYR A 209 4.51 9.45 -2.68
CA TYR A 209 4.04 8.62 -1.57
C TYR A 209 3.33 7.35 -2.07
N ALA A 210 2.41 7.45 -3.02
CA ALA A 210 1.68 6.30 -3.58
C ALA A 210 2.61 5.32 -4.30
N THR A 211 3.61 5.81 -5.04
CA THR A 211 4.65 4.96 -5.65
C THR A 211 5.37 4.13 -4.61
N GLN A 212 5.76 4.74 -3.48
CA GLN A 212 6.46 4.04 -2.39
C GLN A 212 5.56 3.00 -1.71
N VAL A 213 4.28 3.32 -1.46
CA VAL A 213 3.31 2.36 -0.92
C VAL A 213 3.19 1.14 -1.84
N VAL A 214 2.96 1.34 -3.14
CA VAL A 214 2.82 0.24 -4.10
C VAL A 214 4.11 -0.56 -4.21
N TRP A 215 5.26 0.10 -4.31
CA TRP A 215 6.55 -0.57 -4.43
C TRP A 215 6.88 -1.45 -3.22
N ILE A 216 6.68 -0.93 -2.00
CA ILE A 216 6.90 -1.71 -0.77
C ILE A 216 5.92 -2.89 -0.71
N THR A 217 4.65 -2.63 -1.02
CA THR A 217 3.62 -3.68 -1.01
C THR A 217 3.95 -4.81 -1.97
N LEU A 218 4.42 -4.49 -3.18
CA LEU A 218 4.74 -5.47 -4.23
C LEU A 218 6.21 -5.94 -4.14
N HIS A 219 6.63 -6.37 -2.95
CA HIS A 219 7.92 -7.01 -2.69
C HIS A 219 9.18 -6.17 -2.99
N ARG A 220 9.04 -4.84 -3.10
CA ARG A 220 10.15 -3.93 -3.47
C ARG A 220 10.83 -4.29 -4.80
N ARG A 221 10.09 -4.88 -5.74
CA ARG A 221 10.56 -5.26 -7.09
C ARG A 221 10.14 -4.24 -8.14
N ALA A 222 10.82 -4.25 -9.29
CA ALA A 222 10.46 -3.49 -10.50
C ALA A 222 10.18 -1.99 -10.27
N TYR A 223 10.95 -1.33 -9.38
CA TYR A 223 10.71 0.06 -8.97
C TYR A 223 10.50 1.03 -10.14
N PHE A 224 11.40 1.01 -11.13
CA PHE A 224 11.33 1.94 -12.27
C PHE A 224 10.10 1.71 -13.15
N ILE A 225 9.62 0.47 -13.26
CA ILE A 225 8.40 0.15 -14.00
C ILE A 225 7.18 0.70 -13.25
N ILE A 226 7.15 0.54 -11.92
CA ILE A 226 6.09 1.09 -11.06
C ILE A 226 6.08 2.62 -11.13
N GLU A 227 7.23 3.27 -10.96
CA GLU A 227 7.35 4.73 -11.01
C GLU A 227 6.92 5.29 -12.38
N MET A 228 7.36 4.68 -13.47
CA MET A 228 6.99 5.07 -14.83
C MET A 228 5.48 4.94 -15.05
N GLU A 229 4.89 3.77 -14.73
CA GLU A 229 3.46 3.54 -14.92
C GLU A 229 2.59 4.42 -14.02
N MET A 230 3.02 4.67 -12.78
CA MET A 230 2.34 5.61 -11.87
C MET A 230 2.30 7.02 -12.47
N ASN A 231 3.44 7.50 -13.00
CA ASN A 231 3.46 8.81 -13.66
C ASN A 231 2.58 8.81 -14.93
N ARG A 232 2.61 7.74 -15.72
CA ARG A 232 1.76 7.61 -16.92
C ARG A 232 0.28 7.70 -16.56
N LEU A 233 -0.20 6.92 -15.59
CA LEU A 233 -1.62 6.85 -15.21
C LEU A 233 -2.18 8.20 -14.75
N PHE A 234 -1.41 8.94 -13.95
CA PHE A 234 -1.88 10.17 -13.31
C PHE A 234 -1.53 11.44 -14.09
N ARG A 235 -0.45 11.45 -14.89
CA ARG A 235 0.00 12.63 -15.63
C ARG A 235 -0.17 12.52 -17.14
N SER A 236 -0.07 11.31 -17.71
CA SER A 236 0.11 10.97 -19.14
C SER A 236 1.57 10.85 -19.60
N GLU A 237 1.76 10.21 -20.77
CA GLU A 237 3.07 9.99 -21.40
C GLU A 237 3.85 11.27 -21.69
N TYR A 238 3.17 12.39 -22.00
CA TYR A 238 3.83 13.68 -22.27
C TYR A 238 4.64 14.23 -21.09
N PHE A 239 4.26 13.86 -19.87
CA PHE A 239 4.84 14.40 -18.65
C PHE A 239 5.68 13.36 -17.89
N LEU A 240 6.05 12.27 -18.57
CA LEU A 240 7.01 11.31 -18.05
C LEU A 240 8.38 11.98 -17.91
N MET A 241 9.07 11.69 -16.82
CA MET A 241 10.46 12.10 -16.66
C MET A 241 11.31 11.23 -17.57
N ASN A 242 12.21 11.83 -18.36
CA ASN A 242 13.15 11.08 -19.17
C ASN A 242 14.22 10.47 -18.25
N ARG A 243 13.99 9.24 -17.79
CA ARG A 243 14.95 8.41 -17.05
C ARG A 243 15.47 7.30 -17.95
N LYS A 244 16.76 6.98 -17.87
CA LYS A 244 17.39 5.94 -18.71
C LYS A 244 16.99 4.53 -18.28
N GLU A 245 16.60 4.41 -17.01
CA GLU A 245 16.21 3.18 -16.34
C GLU A 245 14.77 2.76 -16.68
N TYR A 246 14.01 3.62 -17.36
CA TYR A 246 12.65 3.32 -17.79
C TYR A 246 12.64 2.36 -18.97
N LEU A 247 11.80 1.34 -18.85
CA LEU A 247 11.64 0.33 -19.87
C LEU A 247 10.90 0.91 -21.09
N GLU A 248 11.49 0.74 -22.27
CA GLU A 248 10.85 1.12 -23.52
C GLU A 248 9.95 -0.01 -24.05
N PHE A 249 8.66 0.30 -24.21
CA PHE A 249 7.69 -0.58 -24.84
C PHE A 249 7.49 -0.23 -26.32
N THR A 250 7.42 -1.27 -27.14
CA THR A 250 7.03 -1.19 -28.55
C THR A 250 5.57 -0.74 -28.69
N PRO A 251 5.15 -0.19 -29.85
CA PRO A 251 3.77 0.26 -30.06
C PRO A 251 2.72 -0.82 -29.81
N VAL A 252 3.04 -2.09 -30.11
CA VAL A 252 2.13 -3.23 -29.91
C VAL A 252 1.96 -3.53 -28.42
N GLU A 253 3.06 -3.54 -27.66
CA GLU A 253 3.02 -3.75 -26.20
C GLU A 253 2.33 -2.58 -25.49
N ARG A 254 2.54 -1.34 -25.95
CA ARG A 254 1.81 -0.17 -25.45
C ARG A 254 0.31 -0.30 -25.68
N SER A 255 -0.12 -0.75 -26.86
CA SER A 255 -1.54 -0.99 -27.15
C SER A 255 -2.15 -2.02 -26.19
N LEU A 256 -1.39 -3.07 -25.89
CA LEU A 256 -1.80 -4.11 -24.94
C LEU A 256 -1.91 -3.58 -23.51
N LEU A 257 -0.88 -2.86 -23.04
CA LEU A 257 -0.79 -2.37 -21.66
C LEU A 257 -1.70 -1.17 -21.42
N TYR A 258 -1.76 -0.21 -22.33
CA TYR A 258 -2.44 1.07 -22.11
C TYR A 258 -3.93 1.00 -22.45
N GLY A 259 -4.39 -0.06 -23.09
CA GLY A 259 -5.79 -0.25 -23.43
C GLY A 259 -6.28 0.72 -24.51
N ARG A 260 -7.55 0.57 -24.90
CA ARG A 260 -8.14 1.24 -26.08
C ARG A 260 -8.47 2.71 -25.85
N ASN A 261 -8.70 3.09 -24.59
CA ASN A 261 -9.19 4.41 -24.23
C ASN A 261 -8.07 5.46 -24.06
N CYS A 262 -6.81 5.02 -23.99
CA CYS A 262 -5.67 5.92 -23.82
C CYS A 262 -5.35 6.64 -25.14
N LYS A 263 -5.86 7.87 -25.27
CA LYS A 263 -5.57 8.76 -26.39
C LYS A 263 -4.53 9.80 -26.01
N ILE A 264 -3.55 9.95 -26.88
CA ILE A 264 -2.53 10.98 -26.82
C ILE A 264 -3.03 12.15 -27.67
N VAL A 265 -3.31 13.28 -27.04
CA VAL A 265 -3.79 14.52 -27.66
C VAL A 265 -2.83 15.67 -27.36
N ASN A 266 -3.07 16.87 -27.89
CA ASN A 266 -2.21 18.01 -27.58
C ASN A 266 -2.08 18.23 -26.05
N TYR A 267 -0.87 18.56 -25.56
CA TYR A 267 -0.54 18.67 -24.13
C TYR A 267 -1.49 19.58 -23.33
N ARG A 268 -2.13 20.57 -23.99
CA ARG A 268 -3.11 21.47 -23.36
C ARG A 268 -4.46 20.81 -23.08
N GLU A 269 -4.85 19.86 -23.91
CA GLU A 269 -6.11 19.12 -23.81
C GLU A 269 -5.92 17.74 -23.19
N GLN A 270 -4.66 17.36 -22.95
CA GLN A 270 -4.29 16.07 -22.40
C GLN A 270 -4.87 15.89 -21.00
N ARG A 271 -5.72 14.87 -20.88
CA ARG A 271 -6.24 14.38 -19.60
C ARG A 271 -5.41 13.19 -19.14
N SER A 272 -5.34 12.98 -17.83
CA SER A 272 -4.72 11.78 -17.27
C SER A 272 -5.42 10.52 -17.80
N PRO A 273 -4.70 9.44 -18.16
CA PRO A 273 -5.28 8.19 -18.64
C PRO A 273 -6.41 7.65 -17.77
N LEU A 274 -6.31 7.75 -16.44
CA LEU A 274 -7.38 7.34 -15.52
C LEU A 274 -8.70 8.06 -15.82
N ILE A 275 -8.67 9.38 -15.99
CA ILE A 275 -9.86 10.17 -16.31
C ILE A 275 -10.38 9.87 -17.72
N GLN A 276 -9.51 9.49 -18.66
CA GLN A 276 -9.95 9.07 -19.99
C GLN A 276 -10.75 7.76 -19.96
N GLU A 277 -10.39 6.81 -19.08
CA GLU A 277 -11.17 5.58 -18.89
C GLU A 277 -12.61 5.86 -18.46
N LEU A 278 -12.82 6.83 -17.57
CA LEU A 278 -14.16 7.20 -17.09
C LEU A 278 -15.04 7.91 -18.14
N LEU A 279 -14.44 8.47 -19.20
CA LEU A 279 -15.20 9.11 -20.28
C LEU A 279 -15.76 8.08 -21.27
N HIS A 280 -15.17 6.90 -21.33
CA HIS A 280 -15.45 5.87 -22.33
C HIS A 280 -15.64 4.51 -21.66
N VAL A 281 -16.53 4.46 -20.67
CA VAL A 281 -16.92 3.22 -19.98
C VAL A 281 -17.86 2.44 -20.89
N ALA A 282 -17.55 1.17 -21.13
CA ALA A 282 -18.43 0.27 -21.85
C ALA A 282 -19.61 -0.14 -20.95
N ASP A 283 -20.78 -0.35 -21.54
CA ASP A 283 -22.00 -0.69 -20.79
C ASP A 283 -21.84 -1.96 -19.93
N GLU A 284 -21.05 -2.93 -20.41
CA GLU A 284 -20.80 -4.17 -19.66
C GLU A 284 -19.89 -3.95 -18.43
N ASP A 285 -19.04 -2.92 -18.45
CA ASP A 285 -18.10 -2.60 -17.37
C ASP A 285 -18.69 -1.60 -16.36
N MET A 286 -19.89 -1.06 -16.60
CA MET A 286 -20.58 -0.14 -15.68
C MET A 286 -20.74 -0.67 -14.23
N PRO A 287 -20.98 -1.97 -13.98
CA PRO A 287 -21.06 -2.50 -12.62
C PRO A 287 -19.76 -2.30 -11.81
N ILE A 288 -18.60 -2.21 -12.45
CA ILE A 288 -17.30 -2.04 -11.80
C ILE A 288 -17.25 -0.72 -11.00
N LEU A 289 -17.94 0.32 -11.48
CA LEU A 289 -17.99 1.61 -10.80
C LEU A 289 -18.67 1.56 -9.42
N TRP A 290 -19.50 0.54 -9.19
CA TRP A 290 -20.27 0.34 -7.96
C TRP A 290 -19.61 -0.64 -6.98
N ILE A 291 -18.51 -1.29 -7.38
CA ILE A 291 -17.79 -2.25 -6.55
C ILE A 291 -17.41 -1.60 -5.20
N GLY A 292 -17.74 -2.30 -4.11
CA GLY A 292 -17.48 -1.85 -2.74
C GLY A 292 -18.49 -0.86 -2.16
N GLU A 293 -19.46 -0.38 -2.95
CA GLU A 293 -20.65 0.33 -2.46
C GLU A 293 -21.90 -0.54 -2.47
N ARG A 294 -22.00 -1.43 -3.46
CA ARG A 294 -23.11 -2.35 -3.65
C ARG A 294 -22.58 -3.70 -4.06
N MET A 295 -23.24 -4.78 -3.62
CA MET A 295 -22.88 -6.13 -4.00
C MET A 295 -23.17 -6.35 -5.48
N TYR A 296 -22.20 -6.87 -6.23
CA TYR A 296 -22.41 -7.27 -7.61
C TYR A 296 -23.39 -8.44 -7.66
N ARG A 297 -24.42 -8.29 -8.51
CA ARG A 297 -25.43 -9.31 -8.79
C ARG A 297 -25.58 -9.42 -10.29
N GLY A 298 -24.63 -10.08 -10.91
CA GLY A 298 -24.69 -10.37 -12.34
C GLY A 298 -24.02 -11.70 -12.64
N SER A 299 -24.04 -12.05 -13.92
CA SER A 299 -23.50 -13.32 -14.40
C SER A 299 -22.05 -13.22 -14.87
N ASP A 300 -21.42 -12.04 -14.84
CA ASP A 300 -20.02 -11.88 -15.24
C ASP A 300 -19.09 -12.26 -14.10
N HIS A 301 -18.44 -13.43 -14.24
CA HIS A 301 -17.53 -13.96 -13.22
C HIS A 301 -16.38 -13.00 -12.90
N ARG A 302 -15.89 -12.29 -13.92
CA ARG A 302 -14.71 -11.42 -13.81
C ARG A 302 -14.96 -10.22 -12.90
N ILE A 303 -16.18 -9.67 -12.95
CA ILE A 303 -16.60 -8.58 -12.07
C ILE A 303 -16.78 -9.10 -10.64
N ALA A 304 -17.27 -10.34 -10.48
CA ALA A 304 -17.39 -10.97 -9.17
C ALA A 304 -16.02 -11.28 -8.55
N GLU A 305 -15.04 -11.74 -9.33
CA GLU A 305 -13.65 -11.92 -8.90
C GLU A 305 -13.03 -10.59 -8.47
N LEU A 306 -13.14 -9.54 -9.29
CA LEU A 306 -12.65 -8.21 -8.97
C LEU A 306 -13.32 -7.62 -7.72
N GLU A 307 -14.63 -7.84 -7.55
CA GLU A 307 -15.35 -7.42 -6.35
C GLU A 307 -14.83 -8.17 -5.11
N LEU A 308 -14.65 -9.48 -5.20
CA LEU A 308 -14.13 -10.31 -4.12
C LEU A 308 -12.73 -9.83 -3.70
N GLU A 309 -11.81 -9.65 -4.66
CA GLU A 309 -10.47 -9.12 -4.45
C GLU A 309 -10.50 -7.75 -3.75
N TYR A 310 -11.39 -6.86 -4.21
CA TYR A 310 -11.48 -5.51 -3.65
C TYR A 310 -12.14 -5.46 -2.27
N MET A 311 -13.05 -6.39 -1.96
CA MET A 311 -13.84 -6.41 -0.73
C MET A 311 -13.15 -7.08 0.45
N VAL A 312 -12.37 -8.13 0.19
CA VAL A 312 -11.70 -8.90 1.24
C VAL A 312 -10.70 -7.99 1.97
N PRO A 313 -10.70 -7.94 3.31
CA PRO A 313 -9.68 -7.22 4.05
C PRO A 313 -8.29 -7.80 3.78
N ASP A 314 -7.28 -6.94 3.66
CA ASP A 314 -5.88 -7.32 3.37
C ASP A 314 -5.38 -8.49 4.25
N MET A 315 -5.80 -8.52 5.52
CA MET A 315 -5.36 -9.51 6.52
C MET A 315 -5.94 -10.90 6.30
N GLN A 316 -7.05 -11.01 5.55
CA GLN A 316 -7.81 -12.24 5.33
C GLN A 316 -7.66 -12.77 3.90
N LEU A 317 -6.77 -12.19 3.10
CA LEU A 317 -6.54 -12.61 1.71
C LEU A 317 -6.21 -14.11 1.59
N TYR A 318 -5.47 -14.67 2.56
CA TYR A 318 -5.14 -16.10 2.60
C TYR A 318 -6.37 -17.02 2.69
N MET A 319 -7.54 -16.52 3.15
CA MET A 319 -8.76 -17.32 3.23
C MET A 319 -9.42 -17.54 1.86
N VAL A 320 -9.08 -16.68 0.89
CA VAL A 320 -9.67 -16.68 -0.45
C VAL A 320 -8.68 -17.20 -1.50
N ASP A 321 -7.49 -17.64 -1.07
CA ASP A 321 -6.40 -18.09 -1.94
C ASP A 321 -6.00 -17.00 -2.95
N ILE A 322 -5.87 -15.76 -2.47
CA ILE A 322 -5.44 -14.60 -3.25
C ILE A 322 -4.28 -13.94 -2.52
N SER A 323 -3.27 -13.45 -3.26
CA SER A 323 -2.15 -12.70 -2.70
C SER A 323 -1.91 -11.40 -3.47
N HIS A 324 -1.72 -10.32 -2.72
CA HIS A 324 -1.41 -8.99 -3.23
C HIS A 324 -0.11 -8.51 -2.62
N GLY A 325 1.01 -8.93 -3.22
CA GLY A 325 2.33 -8.60 -2.69
C GLY A 325 2.54 -9.19 -1.30
N ILE A 326 2.91 -8.35 -0.33
CA ILE A 326 3.16 -8.74 1.07
C ILE A 326 1.92 -8.68 1.98
N LEU A 327 0.77 -8.23 1.46
CA LEU A 327 -0.45 -8.06 2.26
C LEU A 327 -1.00 -9.42 2.71
N GLY A 328 -1.42 -9.50 3.97
CA GLY A 328 -1.91 -10.73 4.59
C GLY A 328 -0.80 -11.68 5.05
N HIS A 329 0.46 -11.40 4.73
CA HIS A 329 1.57 -12.25 5.14
C HIS A 329 1.89 -12.07 6.63
N PRO A 330 2.44 -13.10 7.30
CA PRO A 330 2.77 -13.00 8.71
C PRO A 330 4.01 -12.11 8.93
N LYS A 331 3.90 -11.15 9.86
CA LYS A 331 4.97 -10.19 10.23
C LYS A 331 6.23 -10.84 10.78
N THR A 332 6.17 -12.11 11.16
CA THR A 332 7.32 -12.89 11.64
C THR A 332 8.35 -13.15 10.54
N LEU A 333 7.91 -13.17 9.28
CA LEU A 333 8.77 -13.42 8.11
C LEU A 333 9.45 -12.16 7.57
N TYR A 334 9.10 -10.99 8.11
CA TYR A 334 9.56 -9.70 7.62
C TYR A 334 10.37 -8.95 8.67
N ASN A 335 11.35 -8.18 8.20
CA ASN A 335 12.04 -7.20 9.03
C ASN A 335 11.23 -5.89 9.17
N THR A 336 11.76 -4.88 9.84
CA THR A 336 11.07 -3.60 10.10
C THR A 336 10.82 -2.75 8.87
N ILE A 337 11.68 -2.82 7.85
CA ILE A 337 11.45 -2.18 6.55
C ILE A 337 10.54 -3.00 5.64
N LEU A 338 9.87 -4.03 6.17
CA LEU A 338 9.00 -4.94 5.44
C LEU A 338 9.71 -5.62 4.26
N ALA A 339 11.01 -5.90 4.40
CA ALA A 339 11.74 -6.78 3.51
C ALA A 339 11.66 -8.23 4.03
N LEU A 340 11.53 -9.17 3.10
CA LEU A 340 11.37 -10.59 3.38
C LEU A 340 12.68 -11.19 3.89
N ASP A 341 12.61 -11.90 5.02
CA ASP A 341 13.74 -12.64 5.58
C ASP A 341 13.74 -14.09 5.07
N TRP A 342 14.46 -14.34 3.98
CA TRP A 342 14.55 -15.67 3.35
C TRP A 342 14.91 -16.82 4.30
N PRO A 343 15.85 -16.66 5.25
CA PRO A 343 16.07 -17.64 6.31
C PRO A 343 14.77 -18.05 7.03
N SER A 344 13.91 -17.12 7.43
CA SER A 344 12.63 -17.44 8.06
C SER A 344 11.74 -18.28 7.17
N VAL A 345 11.63 -17.89 5.90
CA VAL A 345 10.77 -18.54 4.91
C VAL A 345 11.18 -20.00 4.69
N ARG A 346 12.50 -20.27 4.72
CA ARG A 346 13.03 -21.63 4.60
C ARG A 346 12.66 -22.51 5.79
N TYR A 347 12.57 -21.95 6.99
CA TYR A 347 12.23 -22.70 8.20
C TYR A 347 10.72 -22.80 8.47
N SER A 348 9.87 -22.06 7.75
CA SER A 348 8.41 -22.09 7.90
C SER A 348 7.69 -23.21 7.14
N ASN A 349 8.42 -24.17 6.55
CA ASN A 349 7.89 -25.39 5.93
C ASN A 349 6.81 -25.14 4.83
N PHE A 350 6.94 -24.05 4.07
CA PHE A 350 6.09 -23.85 2.89
C PHE A 350 6.41 -24.90 1.82
N SER A 351 5.39 -25.36 1.11
CA SER A 351 5.55 -26.33 0.02
C SER A 351 4.65 -25.95 -1.16
N LEU A 352 4.90 -26.52 -2.33
CA LEU A 352 4.02 -26.37 -3.49
C LEU A 352 2.58 -26.82 -3.21
N ASN A 353 2.31 -27.62 -2.18
CA ASN A 353 0.94 -28.02 -1.80
C ASN A 353 0.36 -27.15 -0.68
N TYR A 354 1.21 -26.54 0.13
CA TYR A 354 0.86 -25.76 1.30
C TYR A 354 1.62 -24.44 1.28
N ASP A 355 1.05 -23.48 0.56
CA ASP A 355 1.57 -22.12 0.41
C ASP A 355 0.40 -21.11 0.42
N PRO A 356 -0.18 -20.84 1.60
CA PRO A 356 -1.34 -19.95 1.73
C PRO A 356 -1.01 -18.48 1.43
N TYR A 357 0.27 -18.14 1.28
CA TYR A 357 0.77 -16.78 1.06
C TYR A 357 1.50 -16.62 -0.28
N TYR A 358 1.42 -17.62 -1.16
CA TYR A 358 2.05 -17.58 -2.49
C TYR A 358 3.56 -17.23 -2.48
N MET A 359 4.28 -17.63 -1.44
CA MET A 359 5.73 -17.37 -1.32
C MET A 359 6.55 -18.24 -2.27
N ILE A 360 6.10 -19.47 -2.53
CA ILE A 360 6.72 -20.43 -3.44
C ILE A 360 5.96 -20.50 -4.75
N ARG A 361 4.62 -20.59 -4.70
CA ARG A 361 3.79 -20.80 -5.89
C ARG A 361 3.92 -19.64 -6.88
N GLN A 362 4.25 -18.43 -6.39
CA GLN A 362 4.25 -17.17 -7.14
C GLN A 362 2.89 -16.91 -7.83
N PRO A 363 2.41 -15.66 -7.88
CA PRO A 363 1.13 -15.40 -8.50
C PRO A 363 1.26 -15.52 -10.03
N GLU A 364 0.50 -16.46 -10.62
CA GLU A 364 0.51 -16.73 -12.06
C GLU A 364 -0.57 -15.95 -12.80
N LEU A 365 -0.31 -15.57 -14.05
CA LEU A 365 -1.32 -14.97 -14.92
C LEU A 365 -2.27 -16.07 -15.42
N HIS A 366 -3.51 -16.07 -14.92
CA HIS A 366 -4.50 -17.07 -15.33
C HIS A 366 -4.79 -16.99 -16.84
N ILE A 367 -4.89 -18.15 -17.49
CA ILE A 367 -5.21 -18.25 -18.91
C ILE A 367 -6.73 -18.16 -19.06
N PRO A 368 -7.28 -17.06 -19.62
CA PRO A 368 -8.71 -16.90 -19.78
C PRO A 368 -9.27 -17.86 -20.83
N ASN A 369 -10.57 -18.13 -20.74
CA ASN A 369 -11.25 -18.88 -21.80
C ASN A 369 -11.46 -17.96 -23.00
N ILE A 370 -11.24 -18.48 -24.21
CA ILE A 370 -11.43 -17.71 -25.46
C ILE A 370 -12.86 -17.16 -25.58
N ASN A 371 -13.83 -17.87 -25.01
CA ASN A 371 -15.24 -17.48 -25.00
C ASN A 371 -15.59 -16.36 -24.00
N ASP A 372 -14.66 -15.89 -23.16
CA ASP A 372 -14.92 -14.88 -22.12
C ASP A 372 -15.46 -13.57 -22.71
N MET A 373 -15.00 -13.19 -23.90
CA MET A 373 -15.51 -12.00 -24.59
C MET A 373 -16.97 -12.14 -25.06
N ALA A 374 -17.39 -13.35 -25.43
CA ALA A 374 -18.77 -13.64 -25.80
C ALA A 374 -19.65 -13.68 -24.55
N LEU A 375 -19.17 -14.32 -23.47
CA LEU A 375 -19.85 -14.36 -22.17
C LEU A 375 -20.07 -12.97 -21.60
N ARG A 376 -19.06 -12.09 -21.69
CA ARG A 376 -19.16 -10.67 -21.31
C ARG A 376 -20.36 -9.99 -21.97
N ARG A 377 -20.55 -10.15 -23.27
CA ARG A 377 -21.67 -9.53 -24.02
C ARG A 377 -23.03 -10.12 -23.68
N MET A 378 -23.07 -11.39 -23.27
CA MET A 378 -24.30 -12.07 -22.86
C MET A 378 -24.62 -11.86 -21.37
N SER A 379 -23.76 -11.17 -20.64
CA SER A 379 -23.92 -10.98 -19.20
C SER A 379 -25.15 -10.14 -18.88
N LYS A 380 -25.85 -10.51 -17.80
CA LYS A 380 -27.01 -9.77 -17.30
C LYS A 380 -26.72 -9.23 -15.93
N ASN A 381 -27.05 -7.96 -15.73
CA ASN A 381 -27.01 -7.30 -14.44
C ASN A 381 -28.42 -7.34 -13.83
N LEU A 382 -28.53 -7.82 -12.60
CA LEU A 382 -29.78 -7.89 -11.86
C LEU A 382 -29.94 -6.67 -10.94
N GLU A 383 -31.18 -6.35 -10.57
CA GLU A 383 -31.47 -5.26 -9.64
C GLU A 383 -30.93 -5.55 -8.22
N GLN A 384 -30.46 -4.47 -7.58
CA GLN A 384 -29.69 -4.51 -6.33
C GLN A 384 -30.44 -3.81 -5.19
N PHE A 385 -30.34 -4.38 -3.98
CA PHE A 385 -31.00 -3.86 -2.77
C PHE A 385 -30.03 -3.62 -1.59
N TYR A 386 -28.80 -4.14 -1.64
CA TYR A 386 -27.87 -4.11 -0.52
C TYR A 386 -26.79 -3.04 -0.70
N LYS A 387 -26.58 -2.23 0.35
CA LYS A 387 -25.47 -1.28 0.46
C LYS A 387 -24.36 -1.90 1.32
N ILE A 388 -23.14 -1.83 0.86
CA ILE A 388 -21.96 -2.30 1.58
C ILE A 388 -21.41 -1.13 2.39
N PHE A 389 -21.16 -1.37 3.68
CA PHE A 389 -20.46 -0.44 4.55
C PHE A 389 -19.13 -1.04 4.97
N ARG A 390 -18.03 -0.35 4.66
CA ARG A 390 -16.71 -0.71 5.17
C ARG A 390 -16.44 0.05 6.45
N ILE A 391 -15.95 -0.68 7.45
CA ILE A 391 -15.52 -0.11 8.72
C ILE A 391 -14.10 0.41 8.52
N TYR A 392 -13.95 1.74 8.55
CA TYR A 392 -12.64 2.40 8.58
C TYR A 392 -12.39 2.94 9.97
N GLU A 393 -11.29 2.54 10.58
CA GLU A 393 -10.88 3.09 11.87
C GLU A 393 -10.21 4.44 11.65
N GLN A 394 -10.77 5.49 12.25
CA GLN A 394 -10.20 6.82 12.14
C GLN A 394 -8.94 6.94 13.00
N ALA A 395 -7.89 7.53 12.44
CA ALA A 395 -6.67 7.82 13.18
C ALA A 395 -6.96 8.85 14.29
N SER A 396 -6.49 8.56 15.51
CA SER A 396 -6.60 9.51 16.61
C SER A 396 -5.74 10.75 16.35
N LYS A 397 -6.15 11.90 16.90
CA LYS A 397 -5.38 13.15 16.78
C LYS A 397 -3.94 13.01 17.31
N ALA A 398 -3.74 12.21 18.36
CA ALA A 398 -2.42 11.93 18.92
C ALA A 398 -1.51 11.23 17.90
N VAL A 399 -2.02 10.22 17.19
CA VAL A 399 -1.28 9.51 16.13
C VAL A 399 -0.89 10.48 15.00
N LEU A 400 -1.83 11.33 14.56
CA LEU A 400 -1.53 12.33 13.52
C LEU A 400 -0.45 13.32 13.96
N MET A 401 -0.47 13.76 15.22
CA MET A 401 0.53 14.68 15.76
C MET A 401 1.90 14.04 15.94
N ASN A 402 1.96 12.76 16.28
CA ASN A 402 3.24 12.01 16.33
C ASN A 402 3.92 12.02 14.95
N TRP A 403 3.16 11.80 13.88
CA TRP A 403 3.69 11.85 12.52
C TRP A 403 4.18 13.25 12.11
N VAL A 404 3.42 14.30 12.42
CA VAL A 404 3.83 15.68 12.14
C VAL A 404 5.12 16.04 12.89
N ASN A 405 5.25 15.56 14.13
CA ASN A 405 6.42 15.82 14.98
C ASN A 405 7.53 14.77 14.84
N ARG A 406 7.53 13.94 13.78
CA ARG A 406 8.46 12.81 13.64
C ARG A 406 9.92 13.18 13.90
N VAL A 407 10.38 14.30 13.34
CA VAL A 407 11.77 14.77 13.48
C VAL A 407 12.08 15.10 14.94
N LYS A 408 11.19 15.83 15.63
CA LYS A 408 11.35 16.16 17.05
C LYS A 408 11.35 14.92 17.94
N VAL A 409 10.50 13.94 17.61
CA VAL A 409 10.45 12.65 18.31
C VAL A 409 11.77 11.90 18.14
N LEU A 410 12.31 11.84 16.91
CA LEU A 410 13.61 11.22 16.64
C LEU A 410 14.74 11.93 17.40
N GLU A 411 14.78 13.26 17.36
CA GLU A 411 15.76 14.08 18.10
C GLU A 411 15.67 13.84 19.62
N TYR A 412 14.46 13.82 20.19
CA TYR A 412 14.23 13.56 21.61
C TYR A 412 14.87 12.23 22.04
N TYR A 413 14.59 11.14 21.31
CA TYR A 413 15.17 9.84 21.63
C TYR A 413 16.68 9.77 21.33
N GLN A 414 17.19 10.52 20.35
CA GLN A 414 18.63 10.61 20.09
C GLN A 414 19.39 11.33 21.22
N THR A 415 18.77 12.33 21.85
CA THR A 415 19.37 13.12 22.95
C THR A 415 19.32 12.44 24.33
N GLY A 416 18.87 11.18 24.40
CA GLY A 416 18.79 10.43 25.65
C GLY A 416 17.40 10.37 26.28
N GLY A 417 16.35 10.73 25.54
CA GLY A 417 14.98 10.33 25.91
C GLY A 417 14.94 8.82 26.11
N ALA A 418 14.46 8.36 27.26
CA ALA A 418 14.52 6.97 27.61
C ALA A 418 13.63 6.14 26.65
N LEU A 419 14.26 5.42 25.71
CA LEU A 419 13.62 4.33 25.00
C LEU A 419 13.42 3.22 26.03
N ASN A 420 12.33 3.30 26.79
CA ASN A 420 12.06 2.29 27.79
C ASN A 420 11.75 0.98 27.05
N THR A 421 12.73 0.09 27.00
CA THR A 421 12.49 -1.32 26.72
C THR A 421 11.45 -1.84 27.71
N LEU A 422 10.63 -2.80 27.28
CA LEU A 422 9.62 -3.42 28.14
C LEU A 422 10.26 -3.83 29.49
N GLU A 423 11.48 -4.35 29.45
CA GLU A 423 12.32 -4.68 30.60
C GLU A 423 12.63 -3.48 31.50
N ASN A 424 13.04 -2.33 30.94
CA ASN A 424 13.26 -1.11 31.73
C ASN A 424 11.96 -0.57 32.34
N ASN A 425 10.84 -0.64 31.62
CA ASN A 425 9.53 -0.27 32.16
C ASN A 425 9.09 -1.22 33.27
N CYS A 426 9.28 -2.53 33.08
CA CYS A 426 8.99 -3.54 34.10
C CYS A 426 9.91 -3.40 35.30
N GLU A 427 11.20 -3.10 35.11
CA GLU A 427 12.14 -2.83 36.19
C GLU A 427 11.83 -1.54 36.94
N LEU A 428 11.46 -0.46 36.24
CA LEU A 428 11.02 0.79 36.85
C LEU A 428 9.70 0.62 37.58
N GLN A 429 8.76 -0.16 37.04
CA GLN A 429 7.54 -0.56 37.73
C GLN A 429 7.85 -1.44 38.95
N LEU A 430 8.73 -2.43 38.85
CA LEU A 430 9.16 -3.27 39.97
C LEU A 430 9.92 -2.47 41.05
N LYS A 431 10.70 -1.45 40.66
CA LYS A 431 11.41 -0.55 41.58
C LYS A 431 10.48 0.49 42.21
N SER A 432 9.35 0.82 41.58
CA SER A 432 8.37 1.77 42.10
C SER A 432 7.19 1.12 42.83
N ASP A 433 6.86 -0.14 42.53
CA ASP A 433 5.83 -0.92 43.22
C ASP A 433 6.43 -1.71 44.38
N THR A 434 6.37 -1.10 45.56
CA THR A 434 6.60 -1.76 46.85
C THR A 434 5.33 -2.45 47.40
N ARG A 435 4.25 -2.49 46.62
CA ARG A 435 2.94 -3.00 47.02
C ARG A 435 2.95 -4.53 47.13
N GLN A 436 2.35 -5.05 48.19
CA GLN A 436 2.25 -6.50 48.39
C GLN A 436 1.25 -7.09 47.38
N VAL A 437 1.54 -8.30 46.87
CA VAL A 437 0.74 -8.99 45.84
C VAL A 437 -0.76 -9.05 46.19
N HIS A 438 -1.09 -9.17 47.48
CA HIS A 438 -2.47 -9.16 47.97
C HIS A 438 -3.22 -7.86 47.62
N GLU A 439 -2.59 -6.70 47.83
CA GLU A 439 -3.20 -5.39 47.59
C GLU A 439 -3.43 -5.15 46.08
N ILE A 440 -2.51 -5.64 45.24
CA ILE A 440 -2.64 -5.57 43.78
C ILE A 440 -3.82 -6.42 43.32
N VAL A 441 -3.96 -7.64 43.84
CA VAL A 441 -5.08 -8.54 43.50
C VAL A 441 -6.41 -7.97 43.97
N GLU A 442 -6.44 -7.33 45.14
CA GLU A 442 -7.63 -6.69 45.67
C GLU A 442 -8.05 -5.47 44.83
N GLN A 443 -7.10 -4.58 44.49
CA GLN A 443 -7.33 -3.46 43.57
C GLN A 443 -7.74 -3.92 42.16
N PHE A 444 -7.16 -5.01 41.65
CA PHE A 444 -7.54 -5.59 40.37
C PHE A 444 -8.98 -6.12 40.40
N LYS A 445 -9.36 -6.84 41.46
CA LYS A 445 -10.75 -7.30 41.63
C LYS A 445 -11.72 -6.13 41.74
N ASP A 446 -11.33 -5.07 42.43
CA ASP A 446 -12.12 -3.85 42.61
C ASP A 446 -12.32 -3.08 41.30
N THR A 447 -11.23 -2.89 40.53
CA THR A 447 -11.27 -2.25 39.22
C THR A 447 -12.04 -3.09 38.20
N MET A 448 -11.86 -4.40 38.18
CA MET A 448 -12.66 -5.31 37.36
C MET A 448 -14.13 -5.31 37.75
N GLY A 449 -14.44 -5.21 39.05
CA GLY A 449 -15.80 -5.03 39.55
C GLY A 449 -16.43 -3.73 39.05
N ARG A 450 -15.69 -2.61 39.08
CA ARG A 450 -16.14 -1.31 38.56
C ARG A 450 -16.34 -1.33 37.04
N LEU A 451 -15.41 -1.94 36.30
CA LEU A 451 -15.51 -2.05 34.84
C LEU A 451 -16.67 -2.94 34.41
N ARG A 452 -16.92 -4.05 35.12
CA ARG A 452 -18.10 -4.90 34.90
C ARG A 452 -19.41 -4.17 35.20
N LYS A 453 -19.46 -3.38 36.28
CA LYS A 453 -20.63 -2.52 36.60
C LYS A 453 -20.82 -1.39 35.58
N LYS A 454 -19.74 -0.77 35.07
CA LYS A 454 -19.81 0.21 33.98
C LYS A 454 -20.32 -0.43 32.69
N LYS A 455 -19.85 -1.63 32.33
CA LYS A 455 -20.31 -2.36 31.16
C LYS A 455 -21.79 -2.77 31.27
N ALA A 456 -22.24 -3.15 32.47
CA ALA A 456 -23.66 -3.38 32.74
C ALA A 456 -24.50 -2.10 32.60
N LYS A 457 -24.04 -0.97 33.14
CA LYS A 457 -24.69 0.35 32.97
C LYS A 457 -24.74 0.81 31.51
N VAL A 458 -23.68 0.60 30.74
CA VAL A 458 -23.65 0.93 29.30
C VAL A 458 -24.62 0.02 28.52
N MET A 459 -24.78 -1.25 28.93
CA MET A 459 -25.80 -2.13 28.33
C MET A 459 -27.23 -1.72 28.70
N ASP A 460 -27.46 -1.17 29.90
CA ASP A 460 -28.76 -0.63 30.31
C ASP A 460 -29.08 0.73 29.63
N ASP A 461 -28.08 1.61 29.44
CA ASP A 461 -28.23 2.93 28.81
C ASP A 461 -28.32 2.86 27.28
N VAL A 462 -27.81 1.82 26.61
CA VAL A 462 -28.01 1.61 25.15
C VAL A 462 -29.48 1.34 24.81
N GLY A 463 -30.32 1.03 25.81
CA GLY A 463 -31.77 1.00 25.65
C GLY A 463 -32.40 2.37 25.40
N HIS A 464 -31.81 3.46 25.91
CA HIS A 464 -32.36 4.81 25.84
C HIS A 464 -31.25 5.86 25.63
N THR A 465 -31.22 6.44 24.42
CA THR A 465 -30.54 7.67 23.96
C THR A 465 -29.27 7.48 23.09
N ASN A 466 -29.40 7.91 21.82
CA ASN A 466 -28.31 8.10 20.85
C ASN A 466 -27.68 9.50 21.04
N ALA A 467 -26.77 9.66 22.00
CA ALA A 467 -25.91 10.83 22.07
C ALA A 467 -24.53 10.45 22.61
N ALA A 468 -23.48 10.72 21.83
CA ALA A 468 -22.10 10.47 22.23
C ALA A 468 -21.70 11.35 23.43
N PRO A 469 -20.94 10.86 24.42
CA PRO A 469 -20.45 11.70 25.50
C PRO A 469 -19.33 12.62 25.00
N GLU A 470 -19.45 13.91 25.28
CA GLU A 470 -18.37 14.90 25.10
C GLU A 470 -17.29 14.69 26.16
N GLU A 471 -16.12 14.18 25.74
CA GLU A 471 -14.91 14.22 26.55
C GLU A 471 -14.30 15.63 26.48
N LYS A 472 -14.28 16.34 27.61
CA LYS A 472 -13.51 17.59 27.74
C LYS A 472 -12.02 17.25 27.77
N PRO A 473 -11.18 17.90 26.96
CA PRO A 473 -9.77 17.57 26.91
C PRO A 473 -8.91 18.44 27.85
N ASP A 474 -7.90 17.81 28.46
CA ASP A 474 -6.89 18.43 29.33
C ASP A 474 -5.83 19.19 28.52
N TYR A 475 -6.18 20.37 28.00
CA TYR A 475 -5.19 21.29 27.43
C TYR A 475 -5.57 22.77 27.59
N VAL A 476 -4.56 23.63 27.60
CA VAL A 476 -4.72 25.09 27.61
C VAL A 476 -4.28 25.64 26.25
N LEU A 477 -5.18 26.38 25.60
CA LEU A 477 -4.92 27.10 24.35
C LEU A 477 -4.26 28.45 24.65
N LYS A 478 -3.12 28.74 24.00
CA LYS A 478 -2.51 30.08 24.04
C LYS A 478 -2.05 30.49 22.64
N GLY A 479 -2.93 31.18 21.92
CA GLY A 479 -2.72 31.50 20.50
C GLY A 479 -2.99 30.30 19.60
N ASP A 480 -2.15 30.08 18.59
CA ASP A 480 -2.20 28.89 17.71
C ASP A 480 -1.54 27.65 18.34
N ASP A 481 -0.94 27.78 19.51
CA ASP A 481 -0.23 26.71 20.22
C ASP A 481 -1.08 26.13 21.39
N VAL A 482 -0.97 24.81 21.56
CA VAL A 482 -1.67 24.04 22.60
C VAL A 482 -0.64 23.47 23.58
N TYR A 483 -0.80 23.78 24.87
CA TYR A 483 0.03 23.27 25.96
C TYR A 483 -0.74 22.25 26.79
N PHE A 484 -0.05 21.22 27.28
CA PHE A 484 -0.61 20.33 28.30
C PHE A 484 -0.76 21.08 29.63
N ALA A 485 -1.84 20.84 30.36
CA ALA A 485 -1.91 21.25 31.76
C ALA A 485 -0.96 20.34 32.57
N GLU A 486 -0.13 20.94 33.44
CA GLU A 486 0.76 20.21 34.36
C GLU A 486 -0.01 19.27 35.30
#